data_AF-A0A2T0M668-F1
#
_entry.id   AF-A0A2T0M668-F1
#
_cell.length_a   1.000
_cell.length_b   1.000
_cell.length_c   1.000
_cell.angle_alpha   90.00
_cell.angle_beta   90.00
_cell.angle_gamma   90.00
#
_symmetry.space_group_name_H-M   'P 1'
#
loop_
_entity.id
_entity.type
_entity.pdbx_description
1 polymer ?
#
loop_
_entity_poly.entity_id
_entity_poly.type
_entity_poly.pdbx_seq_one_letter_code
_entity_poly.pdbx_strand_id
1 'polypeptide(L)'
;MKSVSLLLAPVLAAAVVAAPAAPAQAAVPACHAHVCLWTGANYTGAVYTWWEANGNRFIGGTHADNVGSFVATSGACFVDTADTEWNWRAKRLASGGDYSSNYRGRFGGVMDRIAPARYC
;
A
#
# COMPACT_ATOMS: atom_id res chain seq x y z
N MET A 1 -74.49 29.18 8.98
CA MET A 1 -73.88 28.33 10.04
C MET A 1 -72.80 27.50 9.36
N LYS A 2 -71.53 27.74 9.68
CA LYS A 2 -70.34 27.27 8.93
C LYS A 2 -69.82 25.97 9.55
N SER A 3 -69.71 24.92 8.74
CA SER A 3 -69.12 23.63 9.10
C SER A 3 -67.61 23.76 9.31
N VAL A 4 -67.09 23.18 10.40
CA VAL A 4 -65.66 23.13 10.71
C VAL A 4 -65.14 21.73 10.33
N SER A 5 -64.29 21.67 9.31
CA SER A 5 -63.59 20.44 8.92
C SER A 5 -62.29 20.31 9.72
N LEU A 6 -62.19 19.28 10.57
CA LEU A 6 -60.94 18.85 11.20
C LEU A 6 -60.05 18.17 10.16
N LEU A 7 -58.84 18.69 9.95
CA LEU A 7 -57.78 18.03 9.19
C LEU A 7 -56.85 17.32 10.18
N LEU A 8 -56.80 15.99 10.12
CA LEU A 8 -55.75 15.18 10.76
C LEU A 8 -54.47 15.29 9.92
N ALA A 9 -53.37 15.70 10.56
CA ALA A 9 -52.03 15.68 9.98
C ALA A 9 -51.34 14.34 10.28
N PRO A 10 -50.71 13.66 9.30
CA PRO A 10 -49.91 12.48 9.55
C PRO A 10 -48.48 12.88 9.97
N VAL A 11 -48.02 12.39 11.11
CA VAL A 11 -46.63 12.52 11.57
C VAL A 11 -45.81 11.44 10.86
N LEU A 12 -44.99 11.82 9.88
CA LEU A 12 -44.00 10.93 9.27
C LEU A 12 -42.79 10.82 10.21
N ALA A 13 -42.61 9.66 10.85
CA ALA A 13 -41.39 9.33 11.58
C ALA A 13 -40.30 8.89 10.57
N ALA A 14 -39.27 9.72 10.39
CA ALA A 14 -38.11 9.38 9.57
C ALA A 14 -37.17 8.43 10.34
N ALA A 15 -37.17 7.15 9.98
CA ALA A 15 -36.17 6.20 10.45
C ALA A 15 -34.84 6.45 9.74
N VAL A 16 -33.87 7.02 10.45
CA VAL A 16 -32.48 7.14 9.99
C VAL A 16 -31.81 5.77 10.05
N VAL A 17 -31.65 5.13 8.89
CA VAL A 17 -30.90 3.89 8.75
C VAL A 17 -29.40 4.25 8.81
N ALA A 18 -28.71 3.85 9.88
CA ALA A 18 -27.26 4.01 9.98
C ALA A 18 -26.59 3.06 8.97
N ALA A 19 -25.96 3.64 7.94
CA ALA A 19 -25.13 2.87 7.01
C ALA A 19 -23.85 2.37 7.73
N PRO A 20 -23.37 1.15 7.43
CA PRO A 20 -22.11 0.67 7.98
C PRO A 20 -20.97 1.57 7.50
N ALA A 21 -20.15 2.05 8.45
CA ALA A 21 -18.95 2.81 8.12
C ALA A 21 -18.01 1.93 7.28
N ALA A 22 -17.62 2.40 6.10
CA ALA A 22 -16.60 1.75 5.30
C ALA A 22 -15.29 1.67 6.10
N PRO A 23 -14.52 0.57 6.01
CA PRO A 23 -13.24 0.47 6.69
C PRO A 23 -12.34 1.63 6.26
N ALA A 24 -11.77 2.34 7.22
CA ALA A 24 -10.87 3.45 6.94
C ALA A 24 -9.60 2.91 6.26
N GLN A 25 -9.31 3.38 5.05
CA GLN A 25 -8.06 3.08 4.37
C GLN A 25 -6.90 3.69 5.17
N ALA A 26 -5.84 2.91 5.44
CA ALA A 26 -4.64 3.45 6.06
C ALA A 26 -4.05 4.57 5.19
N ALA A 27 -3.80 5.73 5.78
CA ALA A 27 -3.14 6.84 5.10
C ALA A 27 -1.74 6.39 4.63
N VAL A 28 -1.37 6.77 3.41
CA VAL A 28 -0.02 6.51 2.89
C VAL A 28 0.96 7.43 3.64
N PRO A 29 1.95 6.89 4.37
CA PRO A 29 2.91 7.72 5.08
C PRO A 29 3.87 8.41 4.10
N ALA A 30 4.48 9.50 4.55
CA ALA A 30 5.58 10.11 3.83
C ALA A 30 6.77 9.14 3.77
N CYS A 31 7.34 8.96 2.58
CA CYS A 31 8.61 8.27 2.38
C CYS A 31 9.68 9.31 1.99
N HIS A 32 10.66 9.52 2.85
CA HIS A 32 11.75 10.47 2.62
C HIS A 32 12.96 9.83 1.88
N ALA A 33 12.71 8.74 1.15
CA ALA A 33 13.66 8.03 0.31
C ALA A 33 13.02 7.77 -1.06
N HIS A 34 13.74 7.14 -1.98
CA HIS A 34 13.18 6.73 -3.28
C HIS A 34 12.21 5.56 -3.13
N VAL A 35 12.53 4.62 -2.24
CA VAL A 35 11.63 3.52 -1.85
C VAL A 35 11.72 3.32 -0.34
N CYS A 36 10.58 3.16 0.31
CA CYS A 36 10.45 2.71 1.68
C CYS A 36 9.70 1.37 1.69
N LEU A 37 10.28 0.36 2.34
CA LEU A 37 9.72 -0.98 2.49
C LEU A 37 9.45 -1.24 3.97
N TRP A 38 8.25 -1.69 4.30
CA TRP A 38 7.88 -2.10 5.65
C TRP A 38 7.65 -3.60 5.70
N THR A 39 8.06 -4.24 6.79
CA THR A 39 7.83 -5.68 6.97
C THR A 39 6.36 -6.02 7.22
N GLY A 40 5.61 -5.10 7.82
CA GLY A 40 4.19 -5.25 8.11
C GLY A 40 3.28 -4.69 7.01
N ALA A 41 2.02 -5.09 7.04
CA ALA A 41 0.97 -4.42 6.29
C ALA A 41 0.70 -3.02 6.87
N ASN A 42 0.04 -2.17 6.11
CA ASN A 42 -0.36 -0.81 6.48
C ASN A 42 0.81 0.05 7.01
N TYR A 43 2.00 -0.15 6.43
CA TYR A 43 3.21 0.62 6.72
C TYR A 43 3.70 0.50 8.17
N THR A 44 3.59 -0.70 8.72
CA THR A 44 3.99 -1.01 10.11
C THR A 44 5.23 -1.90 10.16
N GLY A 45 5.87 -2.00 11.33
CA GLY A 45 7.06 -2.82 11.53
C GLY A 45 8.36 -2.14 11.09
N ALA A 46 9.38 -2.95 10.81
CA ALA A 46 10.70 -2.44 10.47
C ALA A 46 10.69 -1.81 9.08
N VAL A 47 11.31 -0.64 8.94
CA VAL A 47 11.42 0.08 7.67
C VAL A 47 12.82 -0.05 7.08
N TYR A 48 12.88 -0.35 5.79
CA TYR A 48 14.09 -0.28 4.97
C TYR A 48 13.91 0.84 3.95
N THR A 49 14.91 1.71 3.81
CA THR A 49 14.90 2.85 2.89
C THR A 49 15.98 2.68 1.84
N TRP A 50 15.63 2.92 0.59
CA TRP A 50 16.54 2.83 -0.54
C TRP A 50 16.56 4.13 -1.35
N TRP A 51 17.75 4.46 -1.85
CA TRP A 51 18.01 5.58 -2.77
C TRP A 51 18.60 5.03 -4.05
N GLU A 52 18.28 5.64 -5.19
CA GLU A 52 18.74 5.14 -6.49
C GLU A 52 20.26 5.06 -6.63
N ALA A 53 20.98 5.97 -5.97
CA ALA A 53 22.45 5.96 -5.92
C ALA A 53 23.03 4.67 -5.29
N ASN A 54 22.25 3.93 -4.50
CA ASN A 54 22.67 2.65 -3.93
C ASN A 54 22.72 1.51 -4.95
N GLY A 55 22.14 1.71 -6.14
CA GLY A 55 22.13 0.70 -7.20
C GLY A 55 21.33 -0.56 -6.83
N ASN A 56 21.71 -1.69 -7.42
CA ASN A 56 21.15 -2.99 -7.07
C ASN A 56 21.61 -3.40 -5.66
N ARG A 57 20.68 -3.56 -4.73
CA ARG A 57 20.97 -3.77 -3.31
C ARG A 57 20.05 -4.82 -2.70
N PHE A 58 20.66 -5.75 -1.96
CA PHE A 58 19.94 -6.66 -1.07
C PHE A 58 19.32 -5.89 0.10
N ILE A 59 18.03 -6.13 0.35
CA ILE A 59 17.26 -5.41 1.36
C ILE A 59 17.45 -5.96 2.79
N GLY A 60 18.28 -6.99 2.94
CA GLY A 60 18.60 -7.60 4.22
C GLY A 60 17.62 -8.70 4.62
N GLY A 61 18.07 -9.63 5.48
CA GLY A 61 17.29 -10.81 5.84
C GLY A 61 16.00 -10.52 6.63
N THR A 62 15.84 -9.33 7.18
CA THR A 62 14.60 -8.91 7.85
C THR A 62 13.48 -8.60 6.85
N HIS A 63 13.83 -8.10 5.66
CA HIS A 63 12.90 -7.62 4.64
C HIS A 63 12.78 -8.57 3.45
N ALA A 64 13.83 -9.32 3.13
CA ALA A 64 13.80 -10.34 2.10
C ALA A 64 12.61 -11.30 2.32
N ASP A 65 11.82 -11.55 1.29
CA ASP A 65 10.60 -12.37 1.31
C ASP A 65 9.52 -11.92 2.32
N ASN A 66 9.66 -10.72 2.87
CA ASN A 66 8.87 -10.26 4.00
C ASN A 66 8.44 -8.80 3.88
N VAL A 67 8.31 -8.27 2.66
CA VAL A 67 7.83 -6.91 2.43
C VAL A 67 6.30 -6.88 2.52
N GLY A 68 5.78 -6.37 3.63
CA GLY A 68 4.36 -6.25 3.91
C GLY A 68 3.68 -5.05 3.27
N SER A 69 4.39 -3.95 3.08
CA SER A 69 3.90 -2.76 2.39
C SER A 69 5.06 -1.91 1.89
N PHE A 70 4.80 -1.01 0.94
CA PHE A 70 5.82 -0.13 0.39
C PHE A 70 5.25 1.21 -0.09
N VAL A 71 6.14 2.18 -0.24
CA VAL A 71 5.93 3.44 -0.95
C VAL A 71 7.15 3.66 -1.84
N ALA A 72 6.94 3.90 -3.13
CA ALA A 72 7.96 4.27 -4.10
C ALA A 72 7.71 5.72 -4.54
N THR A 73 8.60 6.64 -4.20
CA THR A 73 8.52 8.04 -4.62
C THR A 73 9.15 8.26 -6.00
N SER A 74 10.05 7.37 -6.41
CA SER A 74 10.64 7.29 -7.75
C SER A 74 10.47 5.89 -8.35
N GLY A 75 10.79 5.74 -9.63
CA GLY A 75 10.83 4.43 -10.27
C GLY A 75 11.87 3.50 -9.63
N ALA A 76 11.52 2.23 -9.43
CA ALA A 76 12.42 1.18 -8.95
C ALA A 76 12.06 -0.19 -9.51
N CYS A 77 13.04 -1.09 -9.52
CA CYS A 77 12.88 -2.47 -9.91
C CYS A 77 12.96 -3.37 -8.67
N PHE A 78 11.85 -4.02 -8.30
CA PHE A 78 11.83 -5.01 -7.24
C PHE A 78 12.19 -6.36 -7.82
N VAL A 79 13.03 -7.11 -7.13
CA VAL A 79 13.69 -8.28 -7.69
C VAL A 79 13.60 -9.46 -6.73
N ASP A 80 13.21 -10.60 -7.29
CA ASP A 80 13.36 -11.94 -6.73
C ASP A 80 14.67 -12.54 -7.30
N THR A 81 15.61 -12.86 -6.42
CA THR A 81 16.99 -13.23 -6.80
C THR A 81 17.15 -14.74 -6.88
N ALA A 82 17.87 -15.24 -7.88
CA ALA A 82 18.10 -16.65 -8.06
C ALA A 82 19.19 -17.20 -7.12
N ASP A 83 20.45 -16.99 -7.49
CA ASP A 83 21.64 -17.49 -6.81
C ASP A 83 22.71 -16.40 -6.64
N THR A 84 22.76 -15.45 -7.56
CA THR A 84 23.71 -14.35 -7.58
C THR A 84 22.98 -13.02 -7.78
N GLU A 85 23.65 -11.92 -7.40
CA GLU A 85 23.09 -10.56 -7.44
C GLU A 85 22.45 -10.14 -8.77
N TRP A 86 22.90 -10.70 -9.89
CA TRP A 86 22.46 -10.34 -11.24
C TRP A 86 21.72 -11.45 -11.97
N ASN A 87 21.48 -12.58 -11.30
CA ASN A 87 20.63 -13.64 -11.82
C ASN A 87 19.26 -13.55 -11.13
N TRP A 88 18.26 -13.05 -11.84
CA TRP A 88 16.95 -12.70 -11.26
C TRP A 88 15.88 -13.67 -11.74
N ARG A 89 15.14 -14.26 -10.79
CA ARG A 89 14.01 -15.16 -11.09
C ARG A 89 12.83 -14.37 -11.64
N ALA A 90 12.54 -13.24 -11.01
CA ALA A 90 11.45 -12.37 -11.39
C ALA A 90 11.76 -10.90 -11.08
N LYS A 91 11.07 -10.02 -11.82
CA LYS A 91 11.14 -8.58 -11.66
C LYS A 91 9.73 -8.00 -11.54
N ARG A 92 9.61 -6.89 -10.82
CA ARG A 92 8.43 -6.04 -10.86
C ARG A 92 8.84 -4.57 -10.85
N LEU A 93 8.36 -3.84 -11.85
CA LEU A 93 8.48 -2.38 -11.86
C LEU A 93 7.54 -1.77 -10.81
N ALA A 94 8.09 -0.89 -9.97
CA ALA A 94 7.33 0.08 -9.19
C ALA A 94 7.54 1.46 -9.82
N SER A 95 6.47 2.07 -10.32
CA SER A 95 6.51 3.43 -10.86
C SER A 95 6.65 4.46 -9.74
N GLY A 96 7.15 5.66 -10.05
CA GLY A 96 7.12 6.77 -9.10
C GLY A 96 5.68 7.09 -8.68
N GLY A 97 5.43 7.14 -7.38
CA GLY A 97 4.10 7.28 -6.78
C GLY A 97 3.38 5.96 -6.49
N ASP A 98 3.95 4.80 -6.86
CA ASP A 98 3.37 3.49 -6.54
C ASP A 98 3.47 3.19 -5.04
N TYR A 99 2.44 2.56 -4.49
CA TYR A 99 2.41 2.14 -3.10
C TYR A 99 1.47 0.96 -2.91
N SER A 100 1.70 0.20 -1.85
CA SER A 100 0.76 -0.83 -1.43
C SER A 100 0.78 -0.98 0.08
N SER A 101 -0.39 -0.93 0.71
CA SER A 101 -0.54 -1.22 2.14
C SER A 101 -0.62 -2.72 2.44
N ASN A 102 -0.75 -3.59 1.43
CA ASN A 102 -0.79 -5.03 1.63
C ASN A 102 -0.11 -5.75 0.45
N TYR A 103 1.16 -6.09 0.67
CA TYR A 103 2.07 -6.49 -0.39
C TYR A 103 2.74 -7.85 -0.16
N ARG A 104 2.71 -8.38 1.07
CA ARG A 104 3.40 -9.64 1.42
C ARG A 104 2.88 -10.84 0.63
N GLY A 105 1.57 -10.96 0.44
CA GLY A 105 0.97 -12.05 -0.34
C GLY A 105 1.13 -11.89 -1.86
N ARG A 106 1.94 -10.93 -2.32
CA ARG A 106 2.22 -10.64 -3.72
C ARG A 106 3.74 -10.76 -3.91
N PHE A 107 4.32 -9.91 -4.74
CA PHE A 107 5.77 -9.91 -4.96
C PHE A 107 6.58 -9.60 -3.69
N GLY A 108 6.00 -8.94 -2.68
CA GLY A 108 6.69 -8.68 -1.41
C GLY A 108 7.07 -9.93 -0.62
N GLY A 109 6.43 -11.08 -0.90
CA GLY A 109 6.76 -12.37 -0.31
C GLY A 109 7.89 -13.14 -1.02
N VAL A 110 8.43 -12.59 -2.10
CA VAL A 110 9.56 -13.15 -2.86
C VAL A 110 10.64 -12.09 -3.17
N MET A 111 10.51 -10.90 -2.58
CA MET A 111 11.34 -9.76 -2.93
C MET A 111 12.61 -9.79 -2.10
N ASP A 112 13.76 -9.82 -2.76
CA ASP A 112 15.09 -9.83 -2.13
C ASP A 112 15.85 -8.52 -2.30
N ARG A 113 15.64 -7.86 -3.44
CA ARG A 113 16.48 -6.74 -3.88
C ARG A 113 15.65 -5.61 -4.45
N ILE A 114 16.23 -4.41 -4.36
CA ILE A 114 15.81 -3.25 -5.14
C ILE A 114 16.96 -2.86 -6.07
N ALA A 115 16.64 -2.55 -7.32
CA ALA A 115 17.55 -1.94 -8.27
C ALA A 115 16.93 -0.71 -8.94
N PRO A 116 17.72 0.14 -9.61
CA PRO A 116 17.20 1.22 -10.43
C PRO A 116 16.20 0.74 -11.49
N ALA A 117 15.18 1.55 -11.77
CA ALA A 117 14.09 1.20 -12.69
C ALA A 117 14.58 0.78 -14.09
N ARG A 118 15.70 1.32 -14.58
CA ARG A 118 16.31 0.97 -15.87
C ARG A 118 16.71 -0.51 -16.02
N TYR A 119 16.72 -1.27 -14.92
CA TYR A 119 16.96 -2.72 -14.95
C TYR A 119 15.67 -3.55 -14.94
N CYS A 120 14.52 -2.90 -14.78
CA CYS A 120 13.21 -3.44 -15.11
C CYS A 120 12.96 -3.19 -16.60
#